data_AF-A0A6L8G9T6-F1
#
_entry.id   AF-A0A6L8G9T6-F1
#
_cell.length_a   1.000
_cell.length_b   1.000
_cell.length_c   1.000
_cell.angle_alpha   90.00
_cell.angle_beta   90.00
_cell.angle_gamma   90.00
#
_symmetry.space_group_name_H-M   'P 1'
#
loop_
_entity.id
_entity.type
_entity.pdbx_description
1 polymer ?
#
loop_
_entity_poly.entity_id
_entity_poly.type
_entity_poly.pdbx_seq_one_letter_code
_entity_poly.pdbx_strand_id
1 'polypeptide(L)' 'MRKQLSQRKAAAAELPADLFKTYNVLRVKKANRPVSVLRDDACTICGIEQNSTVITAINRSSDLVNCQSCGRILIKL' A
#
# COMPACT_ATOMS: atom_id res chain seq x y z
N MET A 1 -9.54 11.70 -21.91
CA MET A 1 -9.19 11.26 -20.53
C MET A 1 -10.41 10.94 -19.63
N ARG A 2 -11.50 10.27 -20.10
CA ARG A 2 -12.66 9.93 -19.24
C ARG A 2 -12.72 8.47 -18.76
N LYS A 3 -12.02 7.55 -19.44
CA LYS A 3 -12.06 6.09 -19.17
C LYS A 3 -11.45 5.69 -17.82
N GLN A 4 -10.46 6.44 -17.32
CA GLN A 4 -9.79 6.14 -16.04
C GLN A 4 -10.65 6.44 -14.80
N LEU A 5 -11.57 7.41 -14.88
CA LEU A 5 -12.40 7.77 -13.72
C LEU A 5 -13.49 6.73 -13.47
N SER A 6 -14.13 6.21 -14.52
CA SER A 6 -15.15 5.16 -14.39
C SER A 6 -14.55 3.85 -13.88
N GLN A 7 -13.39 3.44 -14.42
CA GLN A 7 -12.66 2.26 -13.95
C GLN A 7 -12.25 2.38 -12.48
N ARG A 8 -11.76 3.57 -12.07
CA ARG A 8 -11.41 3.82 -10.67
C ARG A 8 -12.63 3.74 -9.74
N LYS A 9 -13.79 4.24 -10.17
CA LYS A 9 -15.04 4.16 -9.39
C LYS A 9 -15.52 2.71 -9.23
N ALA A 10 -15.48 1.93 -10.30
CA ALA A 10 -15.84 0.51 -10.27
C ALA A 10 -14.94 -0.28 -9.30
N ALA A 11 -13.61 -0.14 -9.43
CA ALA A 11 -12.66 -0.79 -8.53
C ALA A 11 -12.81 -0.33 -7.07
N ALA A 12 -13.14 0.95 -6.84
CA ALA A 12 -13.38 1.46 -5.48
C ALA A 12 -14.66 0.90 -4.84
N ALA A 13 -15.67 0.53 -5.64
CA ALA A 13 -16.92 -0.04 -5.13
C ALA A 13 -16.75 -1.48 -4.62
N GLU A 14 -15.75 -2.20 -5.12
CA GLU A 14 -15.44 -3.59 -4.72
C GLU A 14 -14.50 -3.66 -3.50
N LEU A 15 -13.94 -2.52 -3.08
CA LEU A 15 -13.00 -2.45 -1.96
C LEU A 15 -13.73 -2.27 -0.61
N PRO A 16 -13.29 -2.94 0.46
CA PRO A 16 -13.74 -2.64 1.81
C PRO A 16 -13.52 -1.17 2.15
N ALA A 17 -14.55 -0.53 2.73
CA ALA A 17 -14.57 0.91 2.97
C ALA A 17 -13.39 1.39 3.82
N ASP A 18 -12.98 0.61 4.83
CA ASP A 18 -11.87 0.95 5.72
C ASP A 18 -10.51 0.93 5.01
N LEU A 19 -10.30 -0.04 4.12
CA LEU A 19 -9.09 -0.12 3.30
C LEU A 19 -9.03 1.04 2.31
N PHE A 20 -10.17 1.37 1.69
CA PHE A 20 -10.25 2.48 0.76
C PHE A 20 -10.02 3.83 1.46
N LYS A 21 -10.55 4.01 2.68
CA LYS A 21 -10.31 5.19 3.52
C LYS A 21 -8.82 5.33 3.87
N THR A 22 -8.18 4.23 4.31
CA THR A 22 -6.76 4.20 4.64
C THR A 22 -5.89 4.59 3.44
N TYR A 23 -6.19 4.00 2.27
CA TYR A 23 -5.52 4.35 1.02
C TYR A 23 -5.65 5.84 0.70
N ASN A 24 -6.86 6.42 0.81
CA ASN A 24 -7.10 7.82 0.46
C ASN A 24 -6.36 8.79 1.39
N VAL A 25 -6.32 8.50 2.70
CA VAL A 25 -5.53 9.28 3.67
C VAL A 25 -4.05 9.27 3.30
N LEU A 26 -3.49 8.10 3.01
CA LEU A 26 -2.08 7.98 2.62
C LEU A 26 -1.81 8.62 1.26
N ARG A 27 -2.76 8.55 0.32
CA ARG A 27 -2.62 9.11 -1.03
C ARG A 27 -2.37 10.62 -0.98
N VAL A 28 -3.11 11.33 -0.14
CA VAL A 28 -2.92 12.78 0.08
C VAL A 28 -1.57 13.05 0.73
N LYS A 29 -1.20 12.28 1.76
CA LYS A 29 0.05 12.47 2.53
C LYS A 29 1.33 12.06 1.78
N LYS A 30 1.24 11.18 0.77
CA LYS A 30 2.40 10.55 0.11
C LYS A 30 2.45 10.83 -1.39
N ALA A 31 2.04 12.05 -1.80
CA ALA A 31 2.15 12.54 -3.18
C ALA A 31 1.56 11.56 -4.22
N ASN A 32 0.35 11.05 -3.95
CA ASN A 32 -0.34 10.05 -4.78
C ASN A 32 0.33 8.67 -4.89
N ARG A 33 1.36 8.38 -4.08
CA ARG A 33 2.05 7.07 -4.04
C ARG A 33 1.97 6.44 -2.63
N PRO A 34 0.79 5.96 -2.20
CA PRO A 34 0.59 5.39 -0.87
C PRO A 34 1.04 3.93 -0.73
N VAL A 35 1.25 3.23 -1.85
CA VAL A 35 1.65 1.82 -1.89
C VAL A 35 3.10 1.72 -2.39
N SER A 36 3.86 0.78 -1.83
CA SER A 36 5.23 0.44 -2.21
C SER A 36 5.36 -1.07 -2.29
N VAL A 37 6.16 -1.54 -3.25
CA VAL A 37 6.57 -2.96 -3.27
C VAL A 37 7.66 -3.15 -2.22
N LEU A 38 7.61 -4.27 -1.50
CA LEU A 38 8.73 -4.79 -0.72
C LEU A 38 9.60 -5.66 -1.65
N ARG A 39 10.87 -5.34 -1.78
CA ARG A 39 11.84 -6.09 -2.59
C ARG A 39 13.15 -6.18 -1.81
N ASP A 40 13.73 -7.38 -1.76
CA ASP A 40 14.95 -7.66 -1.00
C ASP A 40 14.83 -7.12 0.44
N ASP A 41 13.68 -7.42 1.06
CA ASP A 41 13.28 -6.96 2.40
C ASP A 41 13.22 -5.43 2.61
N ALA A 42 13.39 -4.64 1.54
CA ALA A 42 13.38 -3.20 1.57
C ALA A 42 12.16 -2.56 0.88
N CYS A 43 11.72 -1.43 1.43
CA CYS A 43 10.71 -0.59 0.82
C CYS A 43 11.28 0.08 -0.44
N THR A 44 10.76 -0.26 -1.61
CA THR A 44 11.23 0.28 -2.90
C THR A 44 11.11 1.81 -3.05
N ILE A 45 10.33 2.48 -2.20
CA ILE A 45 10.17 3.94 -2.24
C ILE A 45 11.08 4.70 -1.28
N CYS A 46 11.31 4.20 -0.05
CA CYS A 46 12.17 4.89 0.92
C CYS A 46 13.55 4.24 1.10
N GLY A 47 13.77 3.06 0.53
CA GLY A 47 15.04 2.33 0.58
C GLY A 47 15.34 1.65 1.91
N ILE A 48 14.43 1.71 2.89
CA ILE A 48 14.68 1.17 4.23
C ILE A 48 14.24 -0.29 4.31
N GLU A 49 15.14 -1.14 4.77
CA GLU A 49 14.90 -2.53 5.12
C GLU A 49 13.87 -2.64 6.25
N GLN A 50 12.97 -3.60 6.15
CA GLN A 50 11.94 -3.85 7.14
C GLN A 50 12.38 -4.91 8.14
N ASN A 51 11.83 -4.86 9.35
CA ASN A 51 12.15 -5.88 10.35
C ASN A 51 11.46 -7.21 10.05
N SER A 52 11.92 -8.27 10.74
CA SER A 52 11.41 -9.64 10.59
C SER A 52 9.90 -9.75 10.86
N THR A 53 9.34 -8.94 11.76
CA THR A 53 7.90 -8.90 12.03
C THR A 53 7.11 -8.45 10.80
N VAL A 54 7.55 -7.37 10.14
CA VAL A 54 6.93 -6.83 8.92
C VAL A 54 7.08 -7.81 7.77
N ILE A 55 8.26 -8.41 7.59
CA ILE A 55 8.53 -9.41 6.55
C ILE A 55 7.67 -10.66 6.76
N THR A 56 7.53 -11.12 8.01
CA THR A 56 6.68 -12.28 8.32
C THR A 56 5.21 -11.96 8.10
N ALA A 57 4.75 -10.77 8.51
CA ALA A 57 3.37 -10.34 8.33
C ALA A 57 2.98 -10.25 6.85
N ILE A 58 3.84 -9.67 6.00
CA ILE A 58 3.54 -9.54 4.57
C ILE A 58 3.52 -10.91 3.87
N ASN A 59 4.36 -11.86 4.31
CA ASN A 59 4.38 -13.22 3.78
C ASN A 59 3.15 -14.04 4.19
N ARG A 60 2.51 -13.72 5.32
CA ARG A 60 1.29 -14.41 5.80
C ARG A 60 0.02 -13.92 5.09
N SER A 61 0.10 -12.86 4.29
CA SER A 61 -0.92 -12.36 3.33
C SER A 61 -2.29 -11.95 3.89
N SER A 62 -2.54 -12.07 5.20
CA SER A 62 -3.84 -11.76 5.81
C SER A 62 -4.02 -10.28 6.15
N ASP A 63 -2.94 -9.56 6.45
CA ASP A 63 -3.01 -8.23 7.03
C ASP A 63 -2.41 -7.15 6.13
N LEU A 64 -3.00 -5.96 6.18
CA LEU A 64 -2.44 -4.77 5.55
C LEU A 64 -1.19 -4.35 6.34
N VAL A 65 -0.03 -4.46 5.70
CA VAL A 65 1.26 -4.15 6.32
C VAL A 65 1.74 -2.77 5.87
N ASN A 66 2.22 -1.97 6.81
CA ASN A 66 2.82 -0.66 6.53
C ASN A 66 4.33 -0.68 6.74
N CYS A 67 5.05 0.08 5.91
CA CYS A 67 6.46 0.37 6.10
C CYS A 67 6.66 1.13 7.41
N GLN A 68 7.50 0.60 8.29
CA GLN A 68 7.76 1.19 9.62
C GLN A 68 8.51 2.53 9.53
N SER A 69 9.23 2.77 8.42
CA SER A 69 9.98 4.01 8.22
C SER A 69 9.12 5.12 7.59
N CYS A 70 8.39 4.81 6.50
CA CYS A 70 7.70 5.85 5.73
C CYS A 70 6.16 5.76 5.78
N GLY A 71 5.59 4.73 6.39
CA GLY A 71 4.15 4.55 6.59
C GLY A 71 3.35 4.11 5.36
N ARG A 72 4.00 3.86 4.21
CA ARG A 72 3.32 3.36 3.00
C ARG A 72 2.83 1.93 3.18
N ILE A 73 1.76 1.58 2.50
CA ILE A 73 1.27 0.21 2.41
C ILE A 73 2.31 -0.60 1.63
N LEU A 74 2.75 -1.71 2.20
CA LEU A 74 3.69 -2.62 1.56
C LEU A 74 2.92 -3.77 0.90
N ILE A 75 3.32 -4.10 -0.32
CA ILE A 75 2.85 -5.28 -1.04
C ILE A 75 4.05 -6.11 -1.48
N LYS A 76 3.86 -7.42 -1.55
CA LYS A 76 4.82 -8.35 -2.17
C LYS A 76 4.21 -8.84 -3.48
N LEU A 77 4.96 -8.72 -4.56
CA LEU A 77 4.60 -9.21 -5.89
C LEU A 77 5.29 -10.55 -6.16
#